data_AF-A0A7W0ERU9-F1
#
_entry.id   AF-A0A7W0ERU9-F1
#
_cell.length_a   1.000
_cell.length_b   1.000
_cell.length_c   1.000
_cell.angle_alpha   90.00
_cell.angle_beta   90.00
_cell.angle_gamma   90.00
#
_symmetry.space_group_name_H-M   'P 1'
#
loop_
_entity.id
_entity.type
_entity.pdbx_description
1 polymer ?
#
loop_
_entity_poly.entity_id
_entity_poly.type
_entity_poly.pdbx_seq_one_letter_code
_entity_poly.pdbx_strand_id
1 'polypeptide(L)'
;MNTKKPHDQTGIWLYDEFQEKLHRDFVSGAWWWLPPVIWPEHEEKYKKTIEFILKKGGRNFVLNIPWQMAFFKEQKKLNLWAGPFCNITNTLAIDSLANWGFTGVIVSPELGQKDYLQLPEHSPLPLGIVISGNWPLSISRFLAEDVKTEHLFSSPKGEHAWVKKYGSEFWVYPNWELDLRDKKEMLKKAGYSLFVNIIEPLPKEVKMKKRPGLWNWDLDLL
;
A
#
# COMPACT_ATOMS: atom_id res chain seq x y z
N MET A 1 -9.34 -33.52 -5.90
CA MET A 1 -9.43 -32.23 -5.18
C MET A 1 -8.31 -31.35 -5.71
N ASN A 2 -8.65 -30.30 -6.46
CA ASN A 2 -7.70 -29.51 -7.23
C ASN A 2 -7.08 -28.44 -6.31
N THR A 3 -5.97 -28.77 -5.65
CA THR A 3 -5.18 -27.82 -4.87
C THR A 3 -4.45 -26.89 -5.84
N LYS A 4 -5.12 -25.80 -6.26
CA LYS A 4 -4.45 -24.70 -6.94
C LYS A 4 -3.31 -24.23 -6.03
N LYS A 5 -2.07 -24.28 -6.53
CA LYS A 5 -0.94 -23.61 -5.90
C LYS A 5 -1.34 -22.15 -5.61
N PRO A 6 -0.98 -21.56 -4.46
CA PRO A 6 -1.23 -20.14 -4.22
C PRO A 6 -0.44 -19.39 -5.28
N HIS A 7 -1.12 -18.93 -6.33
CA HIS A 7 -0.54 -17.97 -7.25
C HIS A 7 -0.37 -16.67 -6.48
N ASP A 8 0.81 -16.06 -6.55
CA ASP A 8 1.01 -14.70 -6.10
C ASP A 8 -0.10 -13.83 -6.72
N GLN A 9 -0.85 -13.14 -5.87
CA GLN A 9 -1.97 -12.31 -6.31
C GLN A 9 -1.43 -10.96 -6.80
N THR A 10 -1.97 -10.46 -7.92
CA THR A 10 -1.56 -9.18 -8.49
C THR A 10 -2.35 -8.04 -7.88
N GLY A 11 -1.65 -7.03 -7.37
CA GLY A 11 -2.20 -5.73 -6.97
C GLY A 11 -1.97 -4.67 -8.04
N ILE A 12 -2.94 -3.78 -8.23
CA ILE A 12 -2.88 -2.69 -9.21
C ILE A 12 -3.34 -1.40 -8.55
N TRP A 13 -2.53 -0.36 -8.68
CA TRP A 13 -2.90 0.98 -8.29
C TRP A 13 -3.95 1.55 -9.24
N LEU A 14 -5.06 2.02 -8.66
CA LEU A 14 -6.06 2.82 -9.35
C LEU A 14 -5.53 4.25 -9.39
N TYR A 15 -4.93 4.63 -10.51
CA TYR A 15 -4.68 6.02 -10.84
C TYR A 15 -5.62 6.47 -11.96
N ASP A 16 -5.66 7.78 -12.18
CA ASP A 16 -6.54 8.47 -13.11
C ASP A 16 -6.54 7.94 -14.55
N GLU A 17 -5.53 7.19 -14.97
CA GLU A 17 -5.36 6.70 -16.34
C GLU A 17 -5.86 5.26 -16.55
N PHE A 18 -6.80 4.80 -15.72
CA PHE A 18 -7.33 3.46 -15.83
C PHE A 18 -8.08 3.26 -17.16
N GLN A 19 -7.52 2.42 -18.04
CA GLN A 19 -8.07 2.17 -19.37
C GLN A 19 -9.26 1.21 -19.32
N GLU A 20 -10.36 1.56 -19.98
CA GLU A 20 -11.64 0.82 -19.99
C GLU A 20 -11.60 -0.57 -20.69
N LYS A 21 -10.43 -1.09 -21.05
CA LYS A 21 -10.26 -2.31 -21.86
C LYS A 21 -9.69 -3.51 -21.10
N LEU A 22 -10.12 -3.74 -19.86
CA LEU A 22 -9.67 -4.92 -19.09
C LEU A 22 -10.60 -6.12 -19.23
N HIS A 23 -9.99 -7.30 -19.36
CA HIS A 23 -10.70 -8.57 -19.39
C HIS A 23 -11.33 -8.88 -18.03
N ARG A 24 -12.51 -9.48 -18.02
CA ARG A 24 -13.29 -9.75 -16.80
C ARG A 24 -12.51 -10.58 -15.78
N ASP A 25 -11.81 -11.62 -16.24
CA ASP A 25 -11.08 -12.55 -15.37
C ASP A 25 -9.89 -11.89 -14.66
N PHE A 26 -9.26 -10.92 -15.33
CA PHE A 26 -8.22 -10.12 -14.70
C PHE A 26 -8.82 -9.24 -13.61
N VAL A 27 -9.98 -8.62 -13.89
CA VAL A 27 -10.62 -7.71 -12.95
C VAL A 27 -11.11 -8.40 -11.68
N SER A 28 -11.63 -9.61 -11.79
CA SER A 28 -12.08 -10.41 -10.65
C SER A 28 -10.94 -10.99 -9.83
N GLY A 29 -9.79 -11.29 -10.47
CA GLY A 29 -8.61 -11.87 -9.81
C GLY A 29 -7.67 -10.86 -9.16
N ALA A 30 -7.74 -9.58 -9.55
CA ALA A 30 -6.84 -8.53 -9.06
C ALA A 30 -7.24 -7.96 -7.69
N TRP A 31 -6.25 -7.40 -6.99
CA TRP A 31 -6.44 -6.48 -5.87
C TRP A 31 -6.33 -5.04 -6.34
N TRP A 32 -7.37 -4.26 -6.05
CA TRP A 32 -7.48 -2.88 -6.50
C TRP A 32 -7.07 -1.91 -5.40
N TRP A 33 -5.92 -1.27 -5.57
CA TRP A 33 -5.34 -0.35 -4.59
C TRP A 33 -5.77 1.07 -4.90
N LEU A 34 -6.57 1.66 -4.02
CA LEU A 34 -6.92 3.07 -4.12
C LEU A 34 -5.70 3.92 -3.75
N PRO A 35 -5.51 5.10 -4.36
CA PRO A 35 -4.39 5.95 -4.02
C PRO A 35 -4.55 6.47 -2.57
N PRO A 36 -3.45 6.77 -1.89
CA PRO A 36 -3.46 7.29 -0.51
C PRO A 36 -3.91 8.76 -0.41
N VAL A 37 -4.20 9.41 -1.52
CA VAL A 37 -4.80 10.75 -1.58
C VAL A 37 -5.78 10.74 -2.75
N ILE A 38 -7.00 11.24 -2.51
CA ILE A 38 -7.98 11.52 -3.56
C ILE A 38 -8.51 12.93 -3.27
N TRP A 39 -8.34 13.84 -4.21
CA TRP A 39 -8.86 15.19 -4.09
C TRP A 39 -10.34 15.27 -4.49
N PRO A 40 -11.12 16.23 -3.94
CA PRO A 40 -12.54 16.38 -4.26
C PRO A 40 -12.83 16.48 -5.76
N GLU A 41 -11.98 17.19 -6.52
CA GLU A 41 -12.10 17.32 -7.98
C GLU A 41 -12.02 15.99 -8.75
N HIS A 42 -11.44 14.95 -8.14
CA HIS A 42 -11.27 13.63 -8.75
C HIS A 42 -12.23 12.56 -8.17
N GLU A 43 -12.97 12.87 -7.10
CA GLU A 43 -13.82 11.92 -6.36
C GLU A 43 -14.81 11.18 -7.28
N GLU A 44 -15.55 11.93 -8.11
CA GLU A 44 -16.58 11.34 -8.99
C GLU A 44 -15.97 10.42 -10.07
N LYS A 45 -14.73 10.68 -10.48
CA LYS A 45 -14.02 9.82 -11.42
C LYS A 45 -13.58 8.50 -10.78
N TYR A 46 -13.06 8.55 -9.56
CA TYR A 46 -12.73 7.34 -8.79
C TYR A 46 -13.98 6.50 -8.53
N LYS A 47 -15.09 7.14 -8.13
CA LYS A 47 -16.38 6.47 -7.93
C LYS A 47 -16.84 5.73 -9.19
N LYS A 48 -16.84 6.37 -10.36
CA LYS A 48 -17.19 5.71 -11.64
C LYS A 48 -16.28 4.52 -11.95
N THR A 49 -14.98 4.67 -11.70
CA THR A 49 -14.00 3.60 -11.91
C THR A 49 -14.24 2.40 -10.99
N ILE A 50 -14.49 2.66 -9.70
CA ILE A 50 -14.82 1.63 -8.70
C ILE A 50 -16.12 0.92 -9.08
N GLU A 51 -17.17 1.67 -9.46
CA GLU A 51 -18.43 1.08 -9.93
C GLU A 51 -18.25 0.20 -11.17
N PHE A 52 -17.39 0.61 -12.12
CA PHE A 52 -17.05 -0.21 -13.27
C PHE A 52 -16.37 -1.53 -12.87
N ILE A 53 -15.37 -1.46 -11.98
CA ILE A 53 -14.66 -2.63 -11.46
C ILE A 53 -15.63 -3.58 -10.75
N LEU A 54 -16.51 -3.05 -9.90
CA LEU A 54 -17.53 -3.84 -9.19
C LEU A 54 -18.47 -4.55 -10.17
N LYS A 55 -18.95 -3.85 -11.22
CA LYS A 55 -19.79 -4.43 -12.28
C LYS A 55 -19.08 -5.55 -13.06
N LYS A 56 -17.77 -5.42 -13.28
CA LYS A 56 -16.94 -6.44 -13.94
C LYS A 56 -16.57 -7.61 -13.03
N GLY A 57 -16.88 -7.54 -11.73
CA GLY A 57 -16.69 -8.64 -10.79
C GLY A 57 -15.47 -8.49 -9.88
N GLY A 58 -14.80 -7.34 -9.86
CA GLY A 58 -13.75 -7.05 -8.88
C GLY A 58 -14.34 -7.00 -7.47
N ARG A 59 -13.69 -7.66 -6.51
CA ARG A 59 -14.17 -7.78 -5.12
C ARG A 59 -13.10 -7.48 -4.07
N ASN A 60 -11.82 -7.47 -4.44
CA ASN A 60 -10.72 -7.24 -3.52
C ASN A 60 -10.17 -5.81 -3.69
N PHE A 61 -10.21 -5.02 -2.64
CA PHE A 61 -9.77 -3.63 -2.64
C PHE A 61 -8.88 -3.34 -1.44
N VAL A 62 -7.87 -2.51 -1.66
CA VAL A 62 -7.05 -1.90 -0.60
C VAL A 62 -7.36 -0.41 -0.57
N LEU A 63 -7.85 0.07 0.57
CA LEU A 63 -8.24 1.45 0.78
C LEU A 63 -7.16 2.11 1.64
N ASN A 64 -6.47 3.09 1.07
CA ASN A 64 -5.32 3.72 1.70
C ASN A 64 -5.67 4.92 2.57
N ILE A 65 -6.96 5.27 2.67
CA ILE A 65 -7.50 6.18 3.68
C ILE A 65 -8.89 5.67 4.11
N PRO A 66 -9.27 5.70 5.41
CA PRO A 66 -10.51 5.07 5.86
C PRO A 66 -11.79 5.62 5.23
N TRP A 67 -11.86 6.92 4.92
CA TRP A 67 -13.07 7.52 4.33
C TRP A 67 -13.42 6.95 2.96
N GLN A 68 -12.45 6.36 2.24
CA GLN A 68 -12.67 5.72 0.93
C GLN A 68 -13.70 4.59 0.99
N MET A 69 -14.02 4.10 2.18
CA MET A 69 -15.14 3.19 2.42
C MET A 69 -16.47 3.75 1.87
N ALA A 70 -16.63 5.08 1.82
CA ALA A 70 -17.80 5.76 1.29
C ALA A 70 -18.09 5.45 -0.20
N PHE A 71 -17.09 5.01 -0.97
CA PHE A 71 -17.29 4.57 -2.35
C PHE A 71 -18.10 3.27 -2.45
N PHE A 72 -18.20 2.50 -1.37
CA PHE A 72 -18.80 1.17 -1.35
C PHE A 72 -20.13 1.18 -0.59
N LYS A 73 -21.22 1.43 -1.32
CA LYS A 73 -22.59 1.43 -0.75
C LYS A 73 -23.01 0.07 -0.17
N GLU A 74 -22.62 -1.01 -0.83
CA GLU A 74 -22.85 -2.38 -0.37
C GLU A 74 -21.53 -3.10 -0.16
N GLN A 75 -21.17 -3.31 1.11
CA GLN A 75 -19.92 -3.95 1.50
C GLN A 75 -20.04 -5.49 1.55
N LYS A 76 -21.27 -6.02 1.50
CA LYS A 76 -21.51 -7.47 1.57
C LYS A 76 -20.81 -8.16 0.40
N LYS A 77 -19.97 -9.17 0.71
CA LYS A 77 -19.16 -9.94 -0.24
C LYS A 77 -17.99 -9.17 -0.86
N LEU A 78 -17.65 -7.99 -0.36
CA LEU A 78 -16.40 -7.30 -0.70
C LEU A 78 -15.32 -7.68 0.30
N ASN A 79 -14.09 -7.75 -0.20
CA ASN A 79 -12.89 -7.94 0.58
C ASN A 79 -12.17 -6.58 0.60
N LEU A 80 -12.47 -5.77 1.61
CA LEU A 80 -11.97 -4.41 1.77
C LEU A 80 -10.89 -4.43 2.85
N TRP A 81 -9.65 -4.14 2.47
CA TRP A 81 -8.52 -4.07 3.37
C TRP A 81 -8.11 -2.62 3.59
N ALA A 82 -7.81 -2.25 4.83
CA ALA A 82 -7.14 -1.00 5.09
C ALA A 82 -5.70 -1.13 4.63
N GLY A 83 -5.23 -0.19 3.81
CA GLY A 83 -3.90 -0.21 3.25
C GLY A 83 -2.86 0.39 4.19
N PRO A 84 -1.57 0.22 3.86
CA PRO A 84 -0.45 0.64 4.73
C PRO A 84 -0.39 2.15 4.94
N PHE A 85 -0.97 2.96 4.04
CA PHE A 85 -1.04 4.41 4.15
C PHE A 85 -2.08 4.92 5.16
N CYS A 86 -2.95 4.04 5.68
CA CYS A 86 -3.80 4.37 6.82
C CYS A 86 -2.99 4.53 8.13
N ASN A 87 -1.68 4.23 8.11
CA ASN A 87 -0.74 4.37 9.23
C ASN A 87 -1.21 3.63 10.51
N ILE A 88 -1.70 2.40 10.33
CA ILE A 88 -2.22 1.58 11.43
C ILE A 88 -1.07 0.93 12.19
N THR A 89 -0.96 1.26 13.48
CA THR A 89 0.17 0.83 14.34
C THR A 89 -0.25 0.13 15.64
N ASN A 90 -1.54 0.05 15.96
CA ASN A 90 -2.02 -0.50 17.23
C ASN A 90 -3.40 -1.16 17.09
N THR A 91 -3.77 -1.95 18.09
CA THR A 91 -5.00 -2.75 18.13
C THR A 91 -6.27 -1.91 18.13
N LEU A 92 -6.30 -0.80 18.87
CA LEU A 92 -7.46 0.10 18.94
C LEU A 92 -7.83 0.66 17.55
N ALA A 93 -6.82 1.00 16.75
CA ALA A 93 -7.03 1.43 15.37
C ALA A 93 -7.60 0.30 14.50
N ILE A 94 -7.15 -0.95 14.69
CA ILE A 94 -7.68 -2.11 13.98
C ILE A 94 -9.13 -2.40 14.38
N ASP A 95 -9.46 -2.33 15.67
CA ASP A 95 -10.84 -2.47 16.19
C ASP A 95 -11.78 -1.45 15.55
N SER A 96 -11.33 -0.20 15.44
CA SER A 96 -12.08 0.88 14.80
C SER A 96 -12.38 0.57 13.33
N LEU A 97 -11.39 0.06 12.60
CA LEU A 97 -11.55 -0.34 11.20
C LEU A 97 -12.48 -1.55 11.05
N ALA A 98 -12.39 -2.54 11.95
CA ALA A 98 -13.30 -3.68 11.98
C ALA A 98 -14.76 -3.23 12.13
N ASN A 99 -15.02 -2.29 13.05
CA ASN A 99 -16.35 -1.71 13.26
C ASN A 99 -16.86 -0.92 12.04
N TRP A 100 -15.97 -0.41 11.20
CA TRP A 100 -16.33 0.29 9.96
C TRP A 100 -16.54 -0.65 8.76
N GLY A 101 -16.33 -1.96 8.93
CA GLY A 101 -16.59 -2.98 7.90
C GLY A 101 -15.35 -3.41 7.12
N PHE A 102 -14.14 -3.05 7.56
CA PHE A 102 -12.92 -3.61 6.98
C PHE A 102 -12.80 -5.11 7.31
N THR A 103 -12.20 -5.85 6.38
CA THR A 103 -12.03 -7.32 6.43
C THR A 103 -10.58 -7.76 6.65
N GLY A 104 -9.65 -6.80 6.65
CA GLY A 104 -8.23 -7.01 6.89
C GLY A 104 -7.49 -5.69 6.95
N VAL A 105 -6.26 -5.70 7.47
CA VAL A 105 -5.43 -4.51 7.63
C VAL A 105 -4.00 -4.80 7.20
N ILE A 106 -3.47 -3.99 6.29
CA ILE A 106 -2.04 -3.91 6.02
C ILE A 106 -1.48 -2.86 6.97
N VAL A 107 -0.66 -3.28 7.93
CA VAL A 107 -0.14 -2.39 8.95
C VAL A 107 0.88 -1.41 8.35
N SER A 108 1.14 -0.32 9.06
CA SER A 108 2.19 0.62 8.68
C SER A 108 3.55 -0.08 8.55
N PRO A 109 4.39 0.26 7.56
CA PRO A 109 5.75 -0.25 7.47
C PRO A 109 6.70 0.37 8.52
N GLU A 110 6.21 1.30 9.34
CA GLU A 110 7.02 2.10 10.25
C GLU A 110 7.04 1.58 11.70
N LEU A 111 6.47 0.40 11.99
CA LEU A 111 6.54 -0.19 13.34
C LEU A 111 7.93 -0.78 13.62
N GLY A 112 8.26 -0.89 14.91
CA GLY A 112 9.41 -1.66 15.39
C GLY A 112 9.11 -3.16 15.45
N GLN A 113 10.17 -3.97 15.59
CA GLN A 113 10.04 -5.44 15.66
C GLN A 113 9.06 -5.88 16.74
N LYS A 114 9.17 -5.34 17.96
CA LYS A 114 8.34 -5.75 19.09
C LYS A 114 6.86 -5.56 18.79
N ASP A 115 6.49 -4.41 18.26
CA ASP A 115 5.10 -4.10 17.94
C ASP A 115 4.59 -4.99 16.82
N TYR A 116 5.38 -5.23 15.77
CA TYR A 116 5.01 -6.21 14.74
C TYR A 116 4.71 -7.59 15.33
N LEU A 117 5.53 -8.08 16.25
CA LEU A 117 5.35 -9.44 16.78
C LEU A 117 4.17 -9.55 17.77
N GLN A 118 3.81 -8.47 18.46
CA GLN A 118 2.72 -8.45 19.44
C GLN A 118 1.36 -8.13 18.82
N LEU A 119 1.33 -7.31 17.77
CA LEU A 119 0.08 -6.80 17.19
C LEU A 119 -0.91 -7.89 16.74
N PRO A 120 -0.49 -9.01 16.09
CA PRO A 120 -1.43 -10.05 15.66
C PRO A 120 -2.16 -10.76 16.80
N GLU A 121 -1.57 -10.83 18.01
CA GLU A 121 -2.15 -11.56 19.16
C GLU A 121 -3.51 -11.00 19.57
N HIS A 122 -3.71 -9.70 19.37
CA HIS A 122 -4.89 -8.97 19.80
C HIS A 122 -5.68 -8.39 18.63
N SER A 123 -5.31 -8.72 17.40
CA SER A 123 -5.96 -8.17 16.21
C SER A 123 -7.30 -8.86 15.94
N PRO A 124 -8.43 -8.12 15.85
CA PRO A 124 -9.71 -8.71 15.44
C PRO A 124 -9.76 -9.05 13.94
N LEU A 125 -8.79 -8.59 13.15
CA LEU A 125 -8.75 -8.73 11.70
C LEU A 125 -7.47 -9.43 11.22
N PRO A 126 -7.52 -10.15 10.08
CA PRO A 126 -6.32 -10.63 9.41
C PRO A 126 -5.35 -9.48 9.13
N LEU A 127 -4.07 -9.70 9.44
CA LEU A 127 -3.02 -8.72 9.23
C LEU A 127 -2.18 -9.03 8.00
N GLY A 128 -1.82 -7.95 7.31
CA GLY A 128 -0.84 -7.91 6.24
C GLY A 128 0.26 -6.90 6.53
N ILE A 129 1.33 -6.98 5.77
CA ILE A 129 2.51 -6.10 5.90
C ILE A 129 3.15 -5.87 4.53
N VAL A 130 3.69 -4.67 4.31
CA VAL A 130 4.61 -4.41 3.20
C VAL A 130 5.96 -5.01 3.58
N ILE A 131 6.36 -6.09 2.90
CA ILE A 131 7.59 -6.80 3.22
C ILE A 131 8.77 -6.38 2.33
N SER A 132 8.50 -5.82 1.15
CA SER A 132 9.56 -5.18 0.34
C SER A 132 9.01 -4.15 -0.63
N GLY A 133 9.87 -3.21 -1.04
CA GLY A 133 9.60 -2.27 -2.13
C GLY A 133 10.10 -0.85 -1.87
N ASN A 134 9.97 0.02 -2.88
CA ASN A 134 10.16 1.46 -2.73
C ASN A 134 8.98 2.07 -1.97
N TRP A 135 9.08 2.12 -0.66
CA TRP A 135 8.13 2.87 0.15
C TRP A 135 8.40 4.38 0.04
N PRO A 136 7.40 5.23 -0.26
CA PRO A 136 7.62 6.67 -0.37
C PRO A 136 7.95 7.27 1.01
N LEU A 137 8.88 8.23 1.03
CA LEU A 137 9.16 9.05 2.21
C LEU A 137 8.04 10.07 2.45
N SER A 138 7.41 10.53 1.38
CA SER A 138 6.36 11.57 1.44
C SER A 138 5.55 11.60 0.15
N ILE A 139 4.33 12.08 0.27
CA ILE A 139 3.43 12.40 -0.84
C ILE A 139 3.04 13.86 -0.68
N SER A 140 3.24 14.66 -1.73
CA SER A 140 3.02 16.11 -1.71
C SER A 140 2.23 16.57 -2.92
N ARG A 141 1.45 17.64 -2.76
CA ARG A 141 0.81 18.36 -3.88
C ARG A 141 1.77 19.34 -4.56
N PHE A 142 2.79 19.79 -3.84
CA PHE A 142 3.73 20.80 -4.29
C PHE A 142 5.13 20.19 -4.45
N LEU A 143 5.81 20.61 -5.51
CA LEU A 143 7.20 20.29 -5.76
C LEU A 143 8.02 21.56 -5.61
N ALA A 144 9.15 21.47 -4.91
CA ALA A 144 10.09 22.57 -4.84
C ALA A 144 10.65 22.88 -6.24
N GLU A 145 10.88 24.16 -6.56
CA GLU A 145 11.25 24.61 -7.91
C GLU A 145 12.57 24.01 -8.41
N ASP A 146 13.48 23.69 -7.50
CA ASP A 146 14.79 23.11 -7.76
C ASP A 146 14.77 21.57 -7.89
N VAL A 147 13.65 20.93 -7.56
CA VAL A 147 13.49 19.48 -7.67
C VAL A 147 12.89 19.11 -9.01
N LYS A 148 13.63 18.32 -9.79
CA LYS A 148 13.15 17.75 -11.05
C LYS A 148 12.61 16.35 -10.84
N THR A 149 11.43 16.06 -11.39
CA THR A 149 10.86 14.70 -11.40
C THR A 149 11.75 13.74 -12.18
N GLU A 150 11.76 12.47 -11.77
CA GLU A 150 12.51 11.37 -12.37
C GLU A 150 14.05 11.51 -12.32
N HIS A 151 14.55 12.52 -11.61
CA HIS A 151 15.97 12.71 -11.33
C HIS A 151 16.27 12.55 -9.84
N LEU A 152 17.51 12.17 -9.52
CA LEU A 152 18.00 12.14 -8.15
C LEU A 152 18.27 13.55 -7.64
N PHE A 153 17.87 13.79 -6.39
CA PHE A 153 18.32 14.93 -5.60
C PHE A 153 18.90 14.43 -4.27
N SER A 154 19.69 15.28 -3.61
CA SER A 154 20.39 14.92 -2.36
C SER A 154 19.93 15.82 -1.21
N SER A 155 19.76 15.22 -0.05
CA SER A 155 19.62 15.94 1.20
C SER A 155 20.97 16.50 1.69
N PRO A 156 20.97 17.48 2.61
CA PRO A 156 22.20 17.95 3.26
C PRO A 156 23.00 16.86 3.98
N LYS A 157 22.33 15.76 4.37
CA LYS A 157 22.97 14.58 5.01
C LYS A 157 23.48 13.54 4.00
N GLY A 158 23.42 13.82 2.69
CA GLY A 158 23.89 12.91 1.64
C GLY A 158 22.95 11.73 1.33
N GLU A 159 21.75 11.70 1.91
CA GLU A 159 20.70 10.76 1.48
C GLU A 159 20.11 11.22 0.15
N HIS A 160 19.86 10.27 -0.76
CA HIS A 160 19.37 10.54 -2.10
C HIS A 160 17.92 10.08 -2.25
N ALA A 161 17.14 10.86 -3.00
CA ALA A 161 15.75 10.56 -3.31
C ALA A 161 15.44 10.99 -4.74
N TRP A 162 14.31 10.53 -5.26
CA TRP A 162 13.77 10.94 -6.56
C TRP A 162 12.27 11.16 -6.43
N VAL A 163 11.72 11.97 -7.33
CA VAL A 163 10.29 12.30 -7.31
C VAL A 163 9.61 11.74 -8.54
N LYS A 164 8.48 11.07 -8.35
CA LYS A 164 7.59 10.67 -9.44
C LYS A 164 6.24 11.36 -9.32
N LYS A 165 5.67 11.77 -10.44
CA LYS A 165 4.32 12.33 -10.47
C LYS A 165 3.31 11.23 -10.80
N TYR A 166 2.30 11.08 -9.95
CA TYR A 166 1.14 10.24 -10.18
C TYR A 166 -0.10 11.10 -10.03
N GLY A 167 -0.90 11.24 -11.09
CA GLY A 167 -2.06 12.14 -11.09
C GLY A 167 -1.63 13.58 -10.79
N SER A 168 -2.11 14.12 -9.66
CA SER A 168 -1.81 15.47 -9.19
C SER A 168 -0.72 15.52 -8.11
N GLU A 169 -0.26 14.35 -7.67
CA GLU A 169 0.61 14.15 -6.52
C GLU A 169 2.05 13.85 -6.93
N PHE A 170 2.98 14.33 -6.11
CA PHE A 170 4.40 14.06 -6.18
C PHE A 170 4.78 13.07 -5.07
N TRP A 171 5.25 11.91 -5.47
CA TRP A 171 5.71 10.85 -4.59
C TRP A 171 7.22 10.93 -4.50
N VAL A 172 7.72 11.11 -3.28
CA VAL A 172 9.16 11.21 -3.00
C VAL A 172 9.65 9.85 -2.55
N TYR A 173 10.47 9.20 -3.36
CA TYR A 173 11.00 7.88 -3.08
C TYR A 173 12.47 7.96 -2.67
N PRO A 174 12.88 7.20 -1.64
CA PRO A 174 14.30 7.03 -1.37
C PRO A 174 14.97 6.22 -2.49
N ASN A 175 16.27 6.42 -2.69
CA ASN A 175 17.05 5.58 -3.60
C ASN A 175 17.43 4.21 -2.98
N TRP A 176 16.63 3.72 -2.05
CA TRP A 176 16.78 2.41 -1.41
C TRP A 176 15.40 1.79 -1.17
N GLU A 177 15.33 0.49 -0.94
CA GLU A 177 14.08 -0.23 -0.75
C GLU A 177 13.90 -0.63 0.70
N LEU A 178 12.65 -0.60 1.17
CA LEU A 178 12.27 -1.33 2.35
C LEU A 178 12.42 -2.82 2.05
N ASP A 179 13.01 -3.58 2.98
CA ASP A 179 13.23 -5.02 2.83
C ASP A 179 13.21 -5.73 4.18
N LEU A 180 12.12 -6.45 4.43
CA LEU A 180 11.91 -7.30 5.59
C LEU A 180 11.74 -8.77 5.17
N ARG A 181 12.17 -9.15 3.95
CA ARG A 181 11.96 -10.51 3.43
C ARG A 181 12.59 -11.59 4.30
N ASP A 182 13.75 -11.32 4.88
CA ASP A 182 14.42 -12.23 5.83
C ASP A 182 13.65 -12.42 7.14
N LYS A 183 12.67 -11.53 7.43
CA LYS A 183 11.81 -11.61 8.61
C LYS A 183 10.46 -12.29 8.32
N LYS A 184 10.20 -12.69 7.07
CA LYS A 184 8.92 -13.26 6.64
C LYS A 184 8.44 -14.42 7.50
N GLU A 185 9.31 -15.38 7.77
CA GLU A 185 8.94 -16.56 8.57
C GLU A 185 8.65 -16.20 10.04
N MET A 186 9.34 -15.20 10.57
CA MET A 186 9.07 -14.69 11.92
C MET A 186 7.70 -14.01 11.97
N LEU A 187 7.42 -13.11 11.02
CA LEU A 187 6.13 -12.42 10.90
C LEU A 187 4.97 -13.41 10.66
N LYS A 188 5.18 -14.42 9.83
CA LYS A 188 4.19 -15.47 9.57
C LYS A 188 3.86 -16.26 10.84
N LYS A 189 4.88 -16.61 11.64
CA LYS A 189 4.69 -17.27 12.95
C LYS A 189 3.95 -16.39 13.95
N ALA A 190 4.17 -15.07 13.90
CA ALA A 190 3.45 -14.12 14.75
C ALA A 190 1.97 -14.00 14.38
N GLY A 191 1.59 -14.23 13.12
CA GLY A 191 0.19 -14.24 12.69
C GLY A 191 -0.11 -13.44 11.42
N TYR A 192 0.90 -12.85 10.77
CA TYR A 192 0.70 -12.16 9.48
C TYR A 192 0.33 -13.15 8.38
N SER A 193 -0.68 -12.79 7.60
CA SER A 193 -1.28 -13.65 6.56
C SER A 193 -1.10 -13.12 5.13
N LEU A 194 -0.89 -11.80 4.98
CA LEU A 194 -0.65 -11.14 3.69
C LEU A 194 0.72 -10.46 3.68
N PHE A 195 1.52 -10.73 2.65
CA PHE A 195 2.85 -10.15 2.48
C PHE A 195 2.91 -9.42 1.15
N VAL A 196 3.01 -8.10 1.21
CA VAL A 196 2.93 -7.22 0.03
C VAL A 196 4.33 -6.85 -0.43
N ASN A 197 4.59 -7.02 -1.72
CA ASN A 197 5.76 -6.47 -2.39
C ASN A 197 5.28 -5.30 -3.27
N ILE A 198 5.76 -4.10 -3.00
CA ILE A 198 5.45 -2.92 -3.79
C ILE A 198 6.53 -2.76 -4.86
N ILE A 199 6.10 -2.66 -6.12
CA ILE A 199 6.99 -2.50 -7.26
C ILE A 199 6.79 -1.10 -7.83
N GLU A 200 7.81 -0.27 -7.72
CA GLU A 200 7.84 1.07 -8.30
C GLU A 200 8.78 1.07 -9.52
N PRO A 201 8.31 1.43 -10.72
CA PRO A 201 9.18 1.53 -11.88
C PRO A 201 10.26 2.60 -11.72
N LEU A 202 11.52 2.16 -11.70
CA LEU A 202 12.68 3.03 -11.55
C LEU A 202 12.98 3.82 -12.84
N PRO A 203 13.25 5.14 -12.75
CA PRO A 203 13.75 5.93 -13.86
C PRO A 203 15.14 5.46 -14.27
N LYS A 204 15.48 5.70 -15.54
CA LYS A 204 16.75 5.25 -16.13
C LYS A 204 17.99 5.75 -15.38
N GLU A 205 17.93 6.95 -14.80
CA GLU A 205 19.07 7.59 -14.12
C GLU A 205 19.18 7.23 -12.63
N VAL A 206 18.12 6.66 -12.05
CA VAL A 206 18.07 6.34 -10.62
C VAL A 206 18.78 5.01 -10.37
N LYS A 207 19.84 5.05 -9.56
CA LYS A 207 20.54 3.86 -9.08
C LYS A 207 20.19 3.59 -7.62
N MET A 208 19.73 2.36 -7.37
CA MET A 208 19.38 1.93 -6.02
C MET A 208 20.62 1.62 -5.19
N LYS A 209 20.72 2.28 -4.03
CA LYS A 209 21.71 2.04 -2.99
C LYS A 209 21.40 0.70 -2.34
N LYS A 210 22.41 -0.18 -2.28
CA LYS A 210 22.33 -1.42 -1.51
C LYS A 210 22.43 -1.10 -0.02
N ARG A 211 21.34 -1.32 0.72
CA ARG A 211 21.29 -1.25 2.18
C ARG A 211 20.27 -2.25 2.72
N PRO A 212 20.31 -2.59 4.01
CA PRO A 212 19.40 -3.59 4.58
C PRO A 212 17.91 -3.27 4.47
N GLY A 213 17.50 -1.99 4.35
CA GLY A 213 16.10 -1.65 4.14
C GLY A 213 15.17 -1.90 5.34
N LEU A 214 15.72 -2.05 6.54
CA LEU A 214 14.97 -2.47 7.73
C LEU A 214 14.00 -1.42 8.31
N TRP A 215 14.00 -0.20 7.77
CA TRP A 215 13.21 0.93 8.26
C TRP A 215 13.36 1.11 9.78
N ASN A 216 12.30 0.87 10.57
CA ASN A 216 12.27 0.99 12.02
C ASN A 216 12.38 -0.36 12.75
N TRP A 217 12.63 -1.47 12.05
CA TRP A 217 12.64 -2.81 12.64
C TRP A 217 13.52 -2.92 13.89
N ASP A 218 14.75 -2.38 13.82
CA ASP A 218 15.73 -2.40 14.91
C ASP A 218 15.61 -1.18 15.85
N LEU A 219 14.61 -0.31 15.65
CA LEU A 219 14.39 0.84 16.50
C LEU A 219 13.34 0.47 17.57
N ASP A 220 13.68 0.75 18.82
CA ASP A 220 12.68 0.90 19.85
C ASP A 220 12.06 2.30 19.69
N LEU A 221 10.73 2.38 19.61
CA LEU A 221 10.04 3.66 19.73
C LEU A 221 10.40 4.25 21.11
N LEU A 222 10.99 5.45 21.10
CA LEU A 222 11.36 6.21 22.30
C LEU A 222 10.15 6.47 23.21
#